data_AF-A0A2U3QF23-F1
#
_entry.id   AF-A0A2U3QF23-F1
#
_cell.length_a   1.000
_cell.length_b   1.000
_cell.length_c   1.000
_cell.angle_alpha   90.00
_cell.angle_beta   90.00
_cell.angle_gamma   90.00
#
_symmetry.space_group_name_H-M   'P 1'
#
loop_
_entity.id
_entity.type
_entity.pdbx_description
1 polymer ?
#
loop_
_entity_poly.entity_id
_entity_poly.type
_entity_poly.pdbx_seq_one_letter_code
_entity_poly.pdbx_strand_id
1 'polypeptide(L)'
;MKRINKQDGFTLIELLIVVAIIGILAAIAIPGYIGMQERARKGAVIRTATGSEAELQAWLHSAVKGLGGAVVAGLVEVDANGDGQVSANDYTIATGDVSNSMLGNWLTTGNLCSQYVSAKQRMAMETSPWDPLTSLWSAGAAFDPAANGNIDSTINAQAGSTSRIVCAHSSAGPYRIDLWAEDSKNGVLHKKSLFSD
;
A
#
# COMPACT_ATOMS: atom_id res chain seq x y z
N MET A 1 -66.99 28.37 -10.98
CA MET A 1 -65.83 28.30 -11.91
C MET A 1 -65.02 27.06 -11.60
N LYS A 2 -64.94 26.07 -12.49
CA LYS A 2 -64.22 24.81 -12.26
C LYS A 2 -63.11 24.70 -13.31
N ARG A 3 -61.85 24.88 -12.89
CA ARG A 3 -60.67 24.71 -13.75
C ARG A 3 -60.49 23.21 -14.02
N ILE A 4 -60.51 22.81 -15.28
CA ILE A 4 -60.18 21.44 -15.70
C ILE A 4 -58.65 21.38 -15.77
N ASN A 5 -58.03 20.74 -14.78
CA ASN A 5 -56.62 20.39 -14.85
C ASN A 5 -56.50 19.22 -15.85
N LYS A 6 -55.99 19.49 -17.06
CA LYS A 6 -55.50 18.44 -17.97
C LYS A 6 -54.29 17.79 -17.31
N GLN A 7 -54.45 16.58 -16.80
CA GLN A 7 -53.33 15.73 -16.44
C GLN A 7 -52.88 15.04 -17.72
N ASP A 8 -51.90 15.62 -18.40
CA ASP A 8 -51.24 14.97 -19.53
C ASP A 8 -50.35 13.85 -18.96
N GLY A 9 -50.76 12.60 -19.18
CA GLY A 9 -50.00 11.41 -18.79
C GLY A 9 -48.87 11.12 -19.77
N PHE A 10 -47.75 10.61 -19.26
CA PHE A 10 -46.60 10.18 -20.08
C PHE A 10 -47.00 9.01 -20.98
N THR A 11 -46.65 9.06 -22.27
CA THR A 11 -46.98 7.95 -23.18
C THR A 11 -45.99 6.80 -23.02
N LEU A 12 -46.49 5.57 -23.17
CA LEU A 12 -45.64 4.37 -23.06
C LEU A 12 -44.57 4.36 -24.17
N ILE A 13 -44.88 4.90 -25.34
CA ILE A 13 -43.95 5.01 -26.46
C ILE A 13 -42.82 6.03 -26.21
N GLU A 14 -43.12 7.17 -25.58
CA GLU A 14 -42.08 8.13 -25.18
C GLU A 14 -41.08 7.49 -24.23
N LEU A 15 -41.57 6.71 -23.26
CA LEU A 15 -40.70 6.01 -22.32
C LEU A 15 -39.84 4.95 -23.02
N LEU A 16 -40.41 4.24 -24.00
CA LEU A 16 -39.71 3.19 -24.75
C LEU A 16 -38.56 3.74 -25.60
N ILE A 17 -38.76 4.89 -26.26
CA ILE A 17 -37.71 5.56 -27.03
C ILE A 17 -36.59 6.07 -26.12
N VAL A 18 -36.93 6.64 -24.96
CA VAL A 18 -35.94 7.13 -23.99
C VAL A 18 -35.04 5.99 -23.51
N VAL A 19 -35.62 4.84 -23.14
CA VAL A 19 -34.83 3.67 -22.71
C VAL A 19 -33.97 3.12 -23.86
N ALA A 20 -34.47 3.13 -25.09
CA ALA A 20 -33.69 2.71 -26.26
C ALA A 20 -32.45 3.60 -26.49
N ILE A 21 -32.59 4.92 -26.36
CA ILE A 21 -31.47 5.87 -26.51
C ILE A 21 -30.46 5.68 -25.36
N ILE A 22 -30.93 5.59 -24.11
CA ILE A 22 -30.06 5.34 -22.95
C ILE A 22 -29.30 4.01 -23.11
N GLY A 23 -29.96 2.98 -23.65
CA GLY A 23 -29.34 1.68 -23.93
C GLY A 23 -28.16 1.78 -24.89
N ILE A 24 -28.29 2.53 -25.99
CA ILE A 24 -27.21 2.74 -26.96
C ILE A 24 -26.04 3.50 -26.32
N LEU A 25 -26.35 4.58 -25.57
CA LEU A 25 -25.32 5.36 -24.88
C LEU A 25 -24.58 4.54 -23.84
N ALA A 26 -25.30 3.73 -23.05
CA ALA A 26 -24.73 2.86 -22.03
C ALA A 26 -23.80 1.80 -22.64
N ALA A 27 -24.19 1.19 -23.77
CA ALA A 27 -23.40 0.18 -24.45
C ALA A 27 -21.98 0.68 -24.84
N ILE A 28 -21.86 1.94 -25.24
CA ILE A 28 -20.58 2.56 -25.60
C ILE A 28 -19.86 3.08 -24.35
N ALA A 29 -20.59 3.68 -23.41
CA ALA A 29 -20.00 4.34 -22.25
C ALA A 29 -19.45 3.36 -21.19
N ILE A 30 -20.14 2.25 -20.93
CA ILE A 30 -19.77 1.28 -19.90
C ILE A 30 -18.34 0.71 -20.07
N PRO A 31 -17.94 0.16 -21.24
CA PRO A 31 -16.60 -0.40 -21.39
C PRO A 31 -15.50 0.67 -21.22
N GLY A 32 -15.74 1.88 -21.74
CA GLY A 32 -14.83 3.02 -21.56
C GLY A 32 -14.68 3.42 -20.09
N TYR A 33 -15.79 3.47 -19.36
CA TYR A 33 -15.82 3.81 -17.94
C TYR A 33 -15.06 2.78 -17.08
N ILE A 34 -15.29 1.49 -17.29
CA ILE A 34 -14.56 0.42 -16.58
C ILE A 34 -13.04 0.53 -16.82
N GLY A 35 -12.62 0.80 -18.07
CA GLY A 35 -11.20 0.99 -18.39
C GLY A 35 -10.59 2.26 -17.78
N MET A 36 -11.37 3.33 -17.59
CA MET A 36 -10.93 4.53 -16.86
C MET A 36 -10.78 4.26 -15.36
N GLN A 37 -11.75 3.56 -14.75
CA GLN A 37 -11.68 3.16 -13.34
C GLN A 37 -10.44 2.29 -13.08
N GLU A 38 -10.17 1.31 -13.94
CA GLU A 38 -9.01 0.43 -13.79
C GLU A 38 -7.68 1.20 -13.88
N ARG A 39 -7.55 2.12 -14.83
CA ARG A 39 -6.37 3.01 -14.94
C ARG A 39 -6.21 3.90 -13.71
N ALA A 40 -7.32 4.42 -13.17
CA ALA A 40 -7.29 5.22 -11.96
C ALA A 40 -6.83 4.40 -10.73
N ARG A 41 -7.32 3.17 -10.59
CA ARG A 41 -6.88 2.23 -9.53
C ARG A 41 -5.39 1.94 -9.61
N LYS A 42 -4.89 1.55 -10.79
CA LYS A 42 -3.45 1.30 -11.02
C LYS A 42 -2.61 2.55 -10.71
N GLY A 43 -3.06 3.71 -11.18
CA GLY A 43 -2.37 4.98 -10.91
C GLY A 43 -2.34 5.34 -9.42
N ALA A 44 -3.39 5.04 -8.66
CA ALA A 44 -3.41 5.27 -7.21
C ALA A 44 -2.36 4.42 -6.49
N VAL A 45 -2.30 3.12 -6.81
CA VAL A 45 -1.32 2.19 -6.23
C VAL A 45 0.12 2.60 -6.56
N ILE A 46 0.40 2.98 -7.80
CA ILE A 46 1.74 3.44 -8.20
C ILE A 46 2.14 4.70 -7.41
N ARG A 47 1.24 5.69 -7.30
CA ARG A 47 1.52 6.92 -6.56
C ARG A 47 1.83 6.65 -5.09
N THR A 48 1.02 5.81 -4.45
CA THR A 48 1.26 5.40 -3.06
C THR A 48 2.60 4.70 -2.89
N ALA A 49 2.93 3.76 -3.77
CA ALA A 49 4.22 3.06 -3.73
C ALA A 49 5.39 4.04 -3.92
N THR A 50 5.35 4.90 -4.94
CA THR A 50 6.42 5.89 -5.17
C THR A 50 6.58 6.90 -4.04
N GLY A 51 5.47 7.32 -3.41
CA GLY A 51 5.50 8.26 -2.28
C GLY A 51 6.13 7.66 -1.02
N SER A 52 6.04 6.35 -0.85
CA SER A 52 6.60 5.63 0.29
C SER A 52 8.10 5.31 0.20
N GLU A 53 8.72 5.48 -0.98
CA GLU A 53 10.13 5.13 -1.18
C GLU A 53 11.06 5.93 -0.25
N ALA A 54 10.79 7.24 -0.10
CA ALA A 54 11.58 8.11 0.76
C ALA A 54 11.44 7.74 2.25
N GLU A 55 10.24 7.34 2.66
CA GLU A 55 9.96 6.86 4.02
C GLU A 55 10.72 5.56 4.28
N LEU A 56 10.58 4.56 3.41
CA LEU A 56 11.30 3.29 3.52
C LEU A 56 12.83 3.46 3.48
N GLN A 57 13.35 4.40 2.69
CA GLN A 57 14.78 4.72 2.69
C GLN A 57 15.22 5.27 4.06
N ALA A 58 14.42 6.15 4.69
CA ALA A 58 14.70 6.67 6.02
C ALA A 58 14.66 5.57 7.09
N TRP A 59 13.67 4.66 7.00
CA TRP A 59 13.58 3.49 7.89
C TRP A 59 14.81 2.58 7.74
N LEU A 60 15.25 2.28 6.51
CA LEU A 60 16.44 1.47 6.25
C LEU A 60 17.71 2.12 6.80
N HIS A 61 17.91 3.41 6.54
CA HIS A 61 19.09 4.14 7.01
C HIS A 61 19.14 4.17 8.56
N SER A 62 17.99 4.39 9.21
CA SER A 62 17.88 4.37 10.68
C SER A 62 18.10 2.97 11.25
N ALA A 63 17.61 1.92 10.57
CA ALA A 63 17.84 0.53 10.95
C ALA A 63 19.31 0.15 10.90
N VAL A 64 20.03 0.57 9.86
CA VAL A 64 21.46 0.28 9.68
C VAL A 64 22.30 0.96 10.76
N LYS A 65 21.96 2.19 11.17
CA LYS A 65 22.61 2.86 12.30
C LYS A 65 22.44 2.09 13.62
N GLY A 66 21.32 1.38 13.78
CA GLY A 66 21.03 0.61 14.98
C GLY A 66 21.67 -0.78 15.06
N LEU A 67 22.41 -1.20 14.02
CA LEU A 67 23.12 -2.48 14.01
C LEU A 67 24.25 -2.47 15.04
N GLY A 68 24.43 -3.57 15.77
CA GLY A 68 25.52 -3.72 16.75
C GLY A 68 25.17 -3.36 18.19
N GLY A 69 23.91 -3.05 18.50
CA GLY A 69 23.36 -3.19 19.85
C GLY A 69 23.84 -2.20 20.91
N ALA A 70 24.56 -1.14 20.55
CA ALA A 70 24.68 0.01 21.45
C ALA A 70 23.36 0.78 21.39
N VAL A 71 22.39 0.37 22.21
CA VAL A 71 21.14 1.09 22.44
C VAL A 71 21.52 2.49 22.91
N VAL A 72 21.49 3.48 22.02
CA VAL A 72 21.35 4.86 22.49
C VAL A 72 19.86 5.00 22.79
N ALA A 73 19.47 4.63 24.01
CA ALA A 73 18.07 4.49 24.45
C ALA A 73 17.22 5.77 24.35
N GLY A 74 17.78 6.87 23.84
CA GLY A 74 17.10 8.12 23.56
C GLY A 74 17.12 8.57 22.10
N LEU A 75 17.73 7.82 21.17
CA LEU A 75 17.63 8.09 19.73
C LEU A 75 16.41 7.38 19.16
N VAL A 76 15.25 7.96 19.47
CA VAL A 76 14.01 7.69 18.74
C VAL A 76 14.09 8.46 17.43
N GLU A 77 14.00 7.77 16.29
CA GLU A 77 14.26 8.35 14.96
C GLU A 77 13.03 8.32 14.04
N VAL A 78 12.04 7.46 14.34
CA VAL A 78 10.89 7.22 13.47
C VAL A 78 9.61 7.34 14.29
N ASP A 79 8.76 8.29 13.87
CA ASP A 79 7.34 8.34 14.24
C ASP A 79 6.64 7.17 13.53
N ALA A 80 6.23 6.16 14.31
CA ALA A 80 5.55 4.97 13.81
C ALA A 80 4.06 4.93 14.22
N ASN A 81 3.60 5.92 14.98
CA ASN A 81 2.23 6.00 15.48
C ASN A 81 1.42 7.10 14.75
N GLY A 82 2.10 8.02 14.07
CA GLY A 82 1.55 9.11 13.27
C GLY A 82 1.04 10.30 14.09
N ASP A 83 1.47 10.45 15.34
CA ASP A 83 1.03 11.54 16.22
C ASP A 83 1.81 12.85 16.01
N GLY A 84 2.85 12.82 15.15
CA GLY A 84 3.66 13.98 14.80
C GLY A 84 4.70 14.35 15.86
N GLN A 85 4.94 13.49 16.84
CA GLN A 85 6.01 13.61 17.82
C GLN A 85 7.01 12.47 17.64
N VAL A 86 8.26 12.73 18.01
CA VAL A 86 9.30 11.71 18.12
C VAL A 86 9.84 11.83 19.54
N SER A 87 9.37 10.96 20.44
CA SER A 87 9.53 11.10 21.88
C SER A 87 10.10 9.85 22.54
N ALA A 88 11.11 10.04 23.39
CA ALA A 88 11.64 8.96 24.23
C ALA A 88 10.61 8.41 25.24
N ASN A 89 9.54 9.17 25.53
CA ASN A 89 8.47 8.76 26.43
C ASN A 89 7.37 7.96 25.74
N ASP A 90 7.37 7.89 24.40
CA ASP A 90 6.46 7.07 23.61
C ASP A 90 7.17 5.86 22.99
N TYR A 91 8.19 5.36 23.66
CA TYR A 91 8.92 4.17 23.25
C TYR A 91 8.11 2.90 23.58
N THR A 92 7.15 2.53 22.73
CA THR A 92 6.40 1.27 22.85
C THR A 92 6.60 0.37 21.64
N ILE A 93 7.01 -0.88 21.91
CA ILE A 93 7.54 -1.85 20.92
C ILE A 93 6.56 -2.22 19.78
N ALA A 94 5.30 -1.81 19.87
CA ALA A 94 4.27 -2.14 18.90
C ALA A 94 3.35 -0.99 18.49
N THR A 95 3.39 0.16 19.17
CA THR A 95 2.36 1.20 19.04
C THR A 95 2.88 2.63 19.07
N GLY A 96 4.12 2.85 19.47
CA GLY A 96 4.73 4.16 19.61
C GLY A 96 5.98 4.28 18.76
N ASP A 97 6.76 5.33 19.02
CA ASP A 97 7.95 5.66 18.26
C ASP A 97 9.06 4.63 18.41
N VAL A 98 9.86 4.51 17.35
CA VAL A 98 10.85 3.43 17.23
C VAL A 98 12.27 3.98 17.32
N SER A 99 13.10 3.32 18.14
CA SER A 99 14.53 3.59 18.20
C SER A 99 15.30 2.93 17.07
N ASN A 100 16.43 3.50 16.68
CA ASN A 100 17.33 2.88 15.71
C ASN A 100 17.72 1.45 16.10
N SER A 101 17.95 1.16 17.38
CA SER A 101 18.32 -0.16 17.88
C SER A 101 17.22 -1.21 17.67
N MET A 102 15.95 -0.83 17.80
CA MET A 102 14.82 -1.70 17.46
C MET A 102 14.71 -1.94 15.96
N LEU A 103 14.85 -0.88 15.16
CA LEU A 103 14.87 -0.99 13.70
C LEU A 103 16.00 -1.91 13.24
N GLY A 104 17.20 -1.79 13.82
CA GLY A 104 18.33 -2.67 13.56
C GLY A 104 18.08 -4.12 13.95
N ASN A 105 17.43 -4.37 15.09
CA ASN A 105 17.00 -5.72 15.47
C ASN A 105 15.94 -6.28 14.51
N TRP A 106 14.97 -5.47 14.06
CA TRP A 106 13.98 -5.91 13.07
C TRP A 106 14.60 -6.15 11.70
N LEU A 107 15.61 -5.37 11.33
CA LEU A 107 16.37 -5.58 10.11
C LEU A 107 17.07 -6.94 10.13
N THR A 108 17.74 -7.32 11.22
CA THR A 108 18.44 -8.62 11.30
C THR A 108 17.53 -9.82 11.58
N THR A 109 16.40 -9.61 12.25
CA THR A 109 15.41 -10.68 12.55
C THR A 109 14.37 -10.90 11.46
N GLY A 110 14.37 -10.10 10.39
CA GLY A 110 13.44 -10.26 9.27
C GLY A 110 12.05 -9.63 9.48
N ASN A 111 11.93 -8.67 10.39
CA ASN A 111 10.65 -8.07 10.79
C ASN A 111 10.46 -6.61 10.38
N LEU A 112 11.44 -5.96 9.74
CA LEU A 112 11.42 -4.51 9.49
C LEU A 112 10.22 -4.08 8.64
N CYS A 113 10.02 -4.73 7.48
CA CYS A 113 8.88 -4.43 6.61
C CYS A 113 7.53 -4.77 7.26
N SER A 114 7.47 -5.79 8.13
CA SER A 114 6.24 -6.13 8.87
C SER A 114 5.83 -5.01 9.82
N GLN A 115 6.81 -4.42 10.51
CA GLN A 115 6.57 -3.28 11.41
C GLN A 115 6.19 -2.02 10.65
N TYR A 116 6.87 -1.75 9.53
CA TYR A 116 6.51 -0.66 8.62
C TYR A 116 5.06 -0.78 8.11
N VAL A 117 4.67 -1.96 7.61
CA VAL A 117 3.31 -2.21 7.12
C VAL A 117 2.28 -2.07 8.25
N SER A 118 2.60 -2.56 9.44
CA SER A 118 1.74 -2.41 10.62
C SER A 118 1.56 -0.95 11.03
N ALA A 119 2.60 -0.12 10.90
CA ALA A 119 2.52 1.32 11.13
C ALA A 119 1.63 1.99 10.07
N LYS A 120 1.82 1.67 8.77
CA LYS A 120 0.95 2.14 7.68
C LYS A 120 -0.52 1.80 7.87
N GLN A 121 -0.82 0.59 8.35
CA GLN A 121 -2.20 0.18 8.65
C GLN A 121 -2.82 0.98 9.79
N ARG A 122 -2.04 1.34 10.82
CA ARG A 122 -2.50 2.15 11.95
C ARG A 122 -2.72 3.61 11.58
N MET A 123 -1.81 4.20 10.80
CA MET A 123 -1.84 5.64 10.48
C MET A 123 -2.82 6.00 9.38
N ALA A 124 -2.92 5.17 8.33
CA ALA A 124 -3.62 5.56 7.11
C ALA A 124 -4.75 4.60 6.70
N MET A 125 -4.81 3.39 7.28
CA MET A 125 -5.82 2.36 6.97
C MET A 125 -6.08 2.22 5.46
N GLU A 126 -5.02 2.29 4.65
CA GLU A 126 -5.14 2.31 3.20
C GLU A 126 -5.66 0.95 2.71
N THR A 127 -6.79 0.96 1.99
CA THR A 127 -7.43 -0.26 1.47
C THR A 127 -7.08 -0.50 0.01
N SER A 128 -7.08 -1.76 -0.42
CA SER A 128 -6.86 -2.12 -1.81
C SER A 128 -7.97 -1.55 -2.73
N PRO A 129 -7.64 -0.92 -3.87
CA PRO A 129 -8.65 -0.37 -4.79
C PRO A 129 -9.56 -1.41 -5.46
N TRP A 130 -9.19 -2.69 -5.39
CA TRP A 130 -9.96 -3.82 -5.95
C TRP A 130 -10.69 -4.64 -4.88
N ASP A 131 -10.33 -4.47 -3.60
CA ASP A 131 -10.95 -5.17 -2.48
C ASP A 131 -10.97 -4.25 -1.25
N PRO A 132 -12.13 -3.68 -0.89
CA PRO A 132 -12.22 -2.73 0.22
C PRO A 132 -12.04 -3.38 1.60
N LEU A 133 -12.03 -4.72 1.68
CA LEU A 133 -11.90 -5.43 2.95
C LEU A 133 -10.45 -5.71 3.33
N THR A 134 -9.50 -5.38 2.47
CA THR A 134 -8.08 -5.68 2.70
C THR A 134 -7.18 -4.48 2.62
N SER A 135 -6.12 -4.56 3.43
CA SER A 135 -5.04 -3.59 3.45
C SER A 135 -4.36 -3.53 2.08
N LEU A 136 -4.10 -2.32 1.61
CA LEU A 136 -3.27 -2.06 0.44
C LEU A 136 -1.86 -2.61 0.62
N TRP A 137 -1.36 -2.58 1.84
CA TRP A 137 -0.01 -2.97 2.22
C TRP A 137 0.06 -4.43 2.71
N SER A 138 1.10 -5.13 2.31
CA SER A 138 1.52 -6.39 2.93
C SER A 138 3.04 -6.43 3.09
N ALA A 139 3.52 -7.22 4.05
CA ALA A 139 4.94 -7.44 4.24
C ALA A 139 5.35 -8.73 3.53
N GLY A 140 6.31 -8.64 2.62
CA GLY A 140 6.97 -9.79 2.05
C GLY A 140 7.89 -10.46 3.06
N ALA A 141 8.25 -11.71 2.79
CA ALA A 141 9.23 -12.42 3.59
C ALA A 141 10.58 -11.70 3.52
N ALA A 142 11.29 -11.61 4.65
CA ALA A 142 12.69 -11.22 4.64
C ALA A 142 13.53 -12.24 3.86
N PHE A 143 14.58 -11.76 3.20
CA PHE A 143 15.49 -12.61 2.42
C PHE A 143 16.93 -12.43 2.87
N ASP A 144 17.74 -13.48 2.71
CA ASP A 144 19.18 -13.43 2.93
C ASP A 144 19.88 -13.36 1.55
N PRO A 145 20.59 -12.26 1.23
CA PRO A 145 21.30 -12.11 -0.04
C PRO A 145 22.55 -13.00 -0.16
N ALA A 146 23.06 -13.54 0.96
CA ALA A 146 24.18 -14.49 0.98
C ALA A 146 23.72 -15.94 0.78
N ALA A 147 22.45 -16.24 1.03
CA ALA A 147 21.84 -17.46 0.54
C ALA A 147 21.56 -17.26 -0.96
N ASN A 148 22.13 -18.09 -1.83
CA ASN A 148 21.89 -18.11 -3.29
C ASN A 148 20.43 -18.47 -3.66
N GLY A 149 19.44 -17.92 -2.98
CA GLY A 149 18.03 -18.02 -3.28
C GLY A 149 17.61 -16.83 -4.12
N ASN A 150 17.38 -17.09 -5.40
CA ASN A 150 16.77 -16.14 -6.34
C ASN A 150 15.61 -15.39 -5.66
N ILE A 151 15.74 -14.06 -5.65
CA ILE A 151 14.84 -13.08 -5.04
C ILE A 151 13.41 -13.12 -5.62
N ASP A 152 13.12 -13.92 -6.65
CA ASP A 152 11.88 -13.80 -7.42
C ASP A 152 10.77 -14.84 -7.13
N SER A 153 10.98 -15.89 -6.30
CA SER A 153 9.94 -16.95 -6.14
C SER A 153 9.35 -17.13 -4.74
N THR A 154 10.06 -16.80 -3.66
CA THR A 154 9.54 -16.87 -2.28
C THR A 154 8.98 -15.53 -1.79
N ILE A 155 9.39 -14.43 -2.41
CA ILE A 155 8.83 -13.09 -2.19
C ILE A 155 7.35 -13.02 -2.63
N ASN A 156 6.99 -13.84 -3.63
CA ASN A 156 5.62 -14.05 -4.08
C ASN A 156 4.76 -14.91 -3.14
N ALA A 157 5.30 -15.46 -2.04
CA ALA A 157 4.52 -16.31 -1.14
C ALA A 157 3.49 -15.54 -0.28
N GLN A 158 3.47 -14.20 -0.35
CA GLN A 158 2.35 -13.37 0.14
C GLN A 158 1.53 -12.68 -0.98
N ALA A 159 1.83 -12.97 -2.26
CA ALA A 159 1.07 -12.51 -3.45
C ALA A 159 -0.30 -13.23 -3.62
N GLY A 160 -0.79 -13.86 -2.56
CA GLY A 160 -2.15 -14.39 -2.43
C GLY A 160 -3.07 -13.53 -1.55
N SER A 161 -2.55 -12.47 -0.91
CA SER A 161 -3.35 -11.48 -0.19
C SER A 161 -3.80 -10.40 -1.17
N THR A 162 -5.03 -9.91 -1.07
CA THR A 162 -5.56 -8.88 -1.99
C THR A 162 -4.91 -7.49 -1.84
N SER A 163 -3.90 -7.40 -0.98
CA SER A 163 -2.89 -6.35 -0.88
C SER A 163 -2.11 -6.16 -2.19
N ARG A 164 -1.70 -4.92 -2.46
CA ARG A 164 -1.14 -4.52 -3.77
C ARG A 164 0.19 -3.81 -3.70
N ILE A 165 0.65 -3.43 -2.50
CA ILE A 165 1.99 -2.89 -2.28
C ILE A 165 2.67 -3.78 -1.26
N VAL A 166 3.85 -4.27 -1.60
CA VAL A 166 4.59 -5.20 -0.77
C VAL A 166 5.99 -4.65 -0.49
N CYS A 167 6.37 -4.68 0.77
CA CYS A 167 7.73 -4.38 1.24
C CYS A 167 8.40 -5.67 1.67
N ALA A 168 9.57 -6.00 1.12
CA ALA A 168 10.47 -7.04 1.62
C ALA A 168 11.84 -6.42 1.92
N HIS A 169 12.60 -7.02 2.84
CA HIS A 169 13.93 -6.52 3.15
C HIS A 169 14.95 -7.65 3.29
N SER A 170 16.20 -7.27 3.11
CA SER A 170 17.34 -8.12 3.39
C SER A 170 17.57 -8.22 4.91
N SER A 171 17.74 -9.43 5.44
CA SER A 171 18.08 -9.64 6.86
C SER A 171 19.58 -9.76 7.12
N ALA A 172 20.39 -9.87 6.07
CA ALA A 172 21.85 -9.94 6.15
C ALA A 172 22.51 -8.96 5.17
N GLY A 173 23.74 -8.57 5.44
CA GLY A 173 24.47 -7.64 4.58
C GLY A 173 24.71 -8.23 3.18
N PRO A 174 24.59 -7.44 2.08
CA PRO A 174 24.23 -6.02 2.05
C PRO A 174 22.73 -5.76 2.30
N TYR A 175 22.42 -4.78 3.15
CA TYR A 175 21.03 -4.45 3.51
C TYR A 175 20.35 -3.64 2.42
N ARG A 176 19.13 -4.04 2.08
CA ARG A 176 18.28 -3.37 1.09
C ARG A 176 16.80 -3.63 1.41
N ILE A 177 15.92 -2.77 0.91
CA ILE A 177 14.47 -2.95 0.91
C ILE A 177 14.00 -3.04 -0.54
N ASP A 178 13.24 -4.07 -0.87
CA ASP A 178 12.55 -4.22 -2.14
C ASP A 178 11.07 -3.87 -1.94
N LEU A 179 10.61 -2.84 -2.64
CA LEU A 179 9.23 -2.40 -2.70
C LEU A 179 8.69 -2.73 -4.09
N TRP A 180 7.52 -3.34 -4.17
CA TRP A 180 6.82 -3.48 -5.44
C TRP A 180 5.33 -3.31 -5.28
N ALA A 181 4.68 -2.96 -6.38
CA ALA A 181 3.26 -2.78 -6.44
C ALA A 181 2.68 -3.56 -7.62
N GLU A 182 1.49 -4.11 -7.43
CA GLU A 182 0.86 -5.06 -8.35
C GLU A 182 -0.58 -4.66 -8.68
N ASP A 183 -1.06 -5.09 -9.83
CA ASP A 183 -2.48 -5.02 -10.17
C ASP A 183 -3.28 -6.20 -9.61
N SER A 184 -4.58 -6.24 -9.90
CA SER A 184 -5.48 -7.30 -9.43
C SER A 184 -5.15 -8.70 -9.97
N LYS A 185 -4.26 -8.81 -10.96
CA LYS A 185 -3.83 -10.06 -11.61
C LYS A 185 -2.36 -10.38 -11.31
N ASN A 186 -1.80 -9.75 -10.27
CA ASN A 186 -0.40 -9.88 -9.86
C ASN A 186 0.59 -9.41 -10.94
N GLY A 187 0.15 -8.53 -11.84
CA GLY A 187 1.04 -7.85 -12.78
C GLY A 187 1.79 -6.74 -12.07
N VAL A 188 3.12 -6.77 -12.11
CA VAL A 188 3.96 -5.74 -11.49
C VAL A 188 3.74 -4.40 -12.19
N LEU A 189 3.26 -3.42 -11.44
CA LEU A 189 3.04 -2.03 -11.86
C LEU A 189 4.25 -1.15 -11.55
N HIS A 190 4.93 -1.43 -10.43
CA HIS A 190 6.06 -0.66 -9.94
C HIS A 190 7.00 -1.57 -9.15
N LYS A 191 8.31 -1.39 -9.27
CA LYS A 191 9.32 -2.12 -8.47
C LYS A 191 10.50 -1.21 -8.22
N LYS A 192 10.95 -1.16 -6.96
CA LYS A 192 12.06 -0.33 -6.50
C LYS A 192 12.88 -1.10 -5.47
N SER A 193 14.20 -1.11 -5.64
CA SER A 193 15.14 -1.55 -4.64
C SER A 193 15.82 -0.33 -4.01
N LEU A 194 15.84 -0.30 -2.69
CA LEU A 194 16.41 0.75 -1.83
C LEU A 194 17.61 0.18 -1.10
N PHE A 195 18.77 0.81 -1.21
CA PHE A 195 20.03 0.30 -0.66
C PHE A 195 20.49 1.14 0.53
N SER A 196 21.29 0.51 1.40
CA SER A 196 21.81 1.11 2.63
C SER A 196 23.11 1.92 2.46
N ASP A 197 23.66 1.98 1.24
CA ASP A 197 24.94 2.62 0.87
C ASP A 197 25.17 4.01 1.50
#